data_AF-E4T0L8-F1
#
_entry.id   AF-E4T0L8-F1
#
_cell.length_a   1.000
_cell.length_b   1.000
_cell.length_c   1.000
_cell.angle_alpha   90.00
_cell.angle_beta   90.00
_cell.angle_gamma   90.00
#
_symmetry.space_group_name_H-M   'P 1'
#
loop_
_entity.id
_entity.type
_entity.pdbx_description
1 polymer ?
#
loop_
_entity_poly.entity_id
_entity_poly.type
_entity_poly.pdbx_seq_one_letter_code
_entity_poly.pdbx_strand_id
1 'polypeptide(L)'
;MKDGFILYCSHYPTINKLSNEDKGKLLDAVFLYHIKGIEPKFDSFPVELAFSFLKQQFDRDEEKYLKTVEKNKSNGSKGGRPKKSEEPKQPSGIIGILEEPRKADKDKDKEKENNKEVKNKYEHKIPILKQDDGFLSSIPLEWNPIISKWLDFKKERKESYKSFTSLNIMFEKLKKFSNEDPIIGLEIIENSISSNYSGFFELKNNQNGTDKLSNSTNKITRNANDKSIYC
;
A
#
# COMPACT_ATOMS: atom_id res chain seq x y z
N MET A 1 19.56 12.74 -19.25
CA MET A 1 18.21 12.81 -18.67
C MET A 1 17.33 11.74 -19.24
N LYS A 2 16.40 11.22 -18.43
CA LYS A 2 15.32 10.35 -18.91
C LYS A 2 14.45 11.09 -19.94
N ASP A 3 13.64 10.35 -20.68
CA ASP A 3 12.66 10.91 -21.63
C ASP A 3 11.47 11.62 -20.94
N GLY A 4 11.47 11.71 -19.61
CA GLY A 4 10.42 12.37 -18.86
C GLY A 4 10.74 12.52 -17.38
N PHE A 5 9.96 13.38 -16.73
CA PHE A 5 10.05 13.73 -15.32
C PHE A 5 8.72 13.47 -14.61
N ILE A 6 8.76 13.43 -13.28
CA ILE A 6 7.58 13.28 -12.41
C ILE A 6 7.44 14.55 -11.57
N LEU A 7 6.24 15.14 -11.58
CA LEU A 7 5.85 16.19 -10.65
C LEU A 7 5.02 15.57 -9.52
N TYR A 8 5.56 15.57 -8.31
CA TYR A 8 4.83 15.07 -7.14
C TYR A 8 3.76 16.05 -6.68
N CYS A 9 2.65 15.51 -6.16
CA CYS A 9 1.55 16.31 -5.61
C CYS A 9 1.98 17.26 -4.47
N SER A 10 3.09 16.96 -3.79
CA SER A 10 3.69 17.81 -2.76
C SER A 10 4.07 19.20 -3.26
N HIS A 11 4.28 19.38 -4.57
CA HIS A 11 4.62 20.67 -5.17
C HIS A 11 3.41 21.56 -5.42
N TYR A 12 2.20 20.97 -5.46
CA TYR A 12 0.97 21.69 -5.76
C TYR A 12 0.71 22.89 -4.84
N PRO A 13 0.88 22.81 -3.50
CA PRO A 13 0.67 23.97 -2.63
C PRO A 13 1.56 25.17 -2.96
N THR A 14 2.75 24.93 -3.50
CA THR A 14 3.68 25.99 -3.94
C THR A 14 3.29 26.52 -5.31
N ILE A 15 3.08 25.62 -6.28
CA ILE A 15 2.75 25.98 -7.66
C ILE A 15 1.38 26.68 -7.73
N ASN A 16 0.41 26.27 -6.92
CA ASN A 16 -0.94 26.83 -6.96
C ASN A 16 -0.99 28.31 -6.53
N LYS A 17 0.00 28.79 -5.76
CA LYS A 17 0.10 30.19 -5.35
C LYS A 17 0.57 31.12 -6.48
N LEU A 18 1.10 30.57 -7.57
CA LEU A 18 1.55 31.34 -8.73
C LEU A 18 0.36 31.80 -9.58
N SER A 19 0.55 32.91 -10.28
CA SER A 19 -0.39 33.35 -11.33
C SER A 19 -0.44 32.32 -12.47
N ASN A 20 -1.51 32.32 -13.26
CA ASN A 20 -1.60 31.39 -14.40
C ASN A 20 -0.49 31.65 -15.44
N GLU A 21 -0.07 32.91 -15.60
CA GLU A 21 1.06 33.26 -16.47
C GLU A 21 2.38 32.70 -15.94
N ASP A 22 2.65 32.84 -14.64
CA ASP A 22 3.84 32.29 -13.98
C ASP A 22 3.85 30.76 -14.00
N LYS A 23 2.70 30.10 -13.88
CA LYS A 23 2.58 28.64 -14.04
C LYS A 23 2.99 28.20 -15.44
N GLY A 24 2.59 28.95 -16.48
CA GLY A 24 3.01 28.71 -17.86
C GLY A 24 4.53 28.84 -18.01
N LYS A 25 5.10 29.96 -17.54
CA LYS A 25 6.56 30.20 -17.55
C LYS A 25 7.34 29.13 -16.80
N LEU A 26 6.82 28.68 -15.65
CA LEU A 26 7.42 27.60 -14.87
C LEU A 26 7.41 26.27 -15.64
N LEU A 27 6.31 25.95 -16.31
CA LEU A 27 6.19 24.71 -17.08
C LEU A 27 7.17 24.70 -18.25
N ASP A 28 7.26 25.81 -19.00
CA ASP A 28 8.24 25.97 -20.08
C ASP A 28 9.67 25.83 -19.57
N ALA A 29 9.97 26.45 -18.43
CA ALA A 29 11.28 26.36 -17.79
C ALA A 29 11.66 24.92 -17.41
N VAL A 30 10.70 24.15 -16.86
CA VAL A 30 10.89 22.74 -16.53
C VAL A 30 11.20 21.91 -17.78
N PHE A 31 10.44 22.10 -18.87
CA PHE A 31 10.69 21.38 -20.11
C PHE A 31 12.02 21.77 -20.74
N LEU A 32 12.35 23.06 -20.77
CA LEU A 32 13.63 23.55 -21.28
C LEU A 32 14.81 22.94 -20.53
N TYR A 33 14.74 22.90 -19.20
CA TYR A 33 15.74 22.26 -18.37
C TYR A 33 15.86 20.76 -18.67
N HIS A 34 14.73 20.06 -18.78
CA HIS A 34 14.75 18.60 -18.98
C HIS A 34 15.24 18.19 -20.38
N ILE A 35 14.87 18.96 -21.41
CA ILE A 35 15.23 18.67 -22.81
C ILE A 35 16.66 19.12 -23.11
N LYS A 36 17.03 20.34 -22.70
CA LYS A 36 18.30 20.97 -23.09
C LYS A 36 19.38 20.87 -22.01
N GLY A 37 19.02 20.59 -20.75
CA GLY A 37 19.94 20.62 -19.62
C GLY A 37 20.40 22.03 -19.23
N ILE A 38 19.71 23.07 -19.71
CA ILE A 38 20.08 24.48 -19.50
C ILE A 38 19.13 25.09 -18.48
N GLU A 39 19.68 25.75 -17.47
CA GLU A 39 18.89 26.58 -16.54
C GLU A 39 18.36 27.82 -17.27
N PRO A 40 17.03 27.99 -17.36
CA PRO A 40 16.45 29.16 -17.98
C PRO A 40 16.76 30.42 -17.15
N LYS A 41 16.79 31.57 -17.82
CA LYS A 41 16.77 32.86 -17.11
C LYS A 41 15.33 33.17 -16.71
N PHE A 42 15.15 33.64 -15.48
CA PHE A 42 13.84 33.95 -14.93
C PHE A 42 13.68 35.45 -14.75
N ASP A 43 12.58 36.00 -15.25
CA ASP A 43 12.20 37.40 -15.03
C ASP A 43 11.33 37.56 -13.78
N SER A 44 10.82 36.46 -13.24
CA SER A 44 9.87 36.39 -12.13
C SER A 44 10.46 35.58 -10.98
N PHE A 45 10.79 36.23 -9.86
CA PHE A 45 11.34 35.57 -8.67
C PHE A 45 10.45 34.41 -8.15
N PRO A 46 9.11 34.50 -8.13
CA PRO A 46 8.26 33.37 -7.79
C PRO A 46 8.47 32.13 -8.68
N VAL A 47 8.69 32.34 -9.98
CA VAL A 47 8.96 31.26 -10.94
C VAL A 47 10.33 30.65 -10.68
N GLU A 48 11.36 31.49 -10.48
CA GLU A 48 12.72 31.05 -10.15
C GLU A 48 12.74 30.19 -8.89
N LEU A 49 12.08 30.66 -7.83
CA LEU A 49 12.02 29.96 -6.56
C LEU A 49 11.30 28.62 -6.71
N ALA A 50 10.13 28.60 -7.37
CA ALA A 50 9.42 27.35 -7.64
C ALA A 50 10.24 26.36 -8.48
N PHE A 51 10.93 26.86 -9.51
CA PHE A 51 11.81 26.06 -10.35
C PHE A 51 12.98 25.48 -9.56
N SER A 52 13.60 26.24 -8.65
CA SER A 52 14.72 25.77 -7.83
C SER A 52 14.38 24.51 -7.02
N PHE A 53 13.17 24.44 -6.44
CA PHE A 53 12.67 23.27 -5.71
C PHE A 53 12.46 22.05 -6.63
N LEU A 54 11.89 22.28 -7.81
CA LEU A 54 11.69 21.23 -8.81
C LEU A 54 13.02 20.71 -9.35
N LYS A 55 13.95 21.62 -9.67
CA LYS A 55 15.30 21.30 -10.12
C LYS A 55 16.02 20.41 -9.12
N GLN A 56 16.01 20.78 -7.84
CA GLN A 56 16.65 19.97 -6.79
C GLN A 56 16.06 18.56 -6.71
N GLN A 57 14.76 18.38 -6.98
CA GLN A 57 14.16 17.05 -7.08
C GLN A 57 14.61 16.31 -8.33
N PHE A 58 14.58 16.95 -9.50
CA PHE A 58 15.00 16.32 -10.75
C PHE A 58 16.45 15.85 -10.70
N ASP A 59 17.35 16.67 -10.13
CA ASP A 59 18.75 16.31 -9.98
C ASP A 59 18.93 15.05 -9.11
N ARG A 60 18.17 14.93 -8.00
CA ARG A 60 18.16 13.73 -7.16
C ARG A 60 17.61 12.51 -7.88
N ASP A 61 16.54 12.68 -8.66
CA ASP A 61 15.91 11.58 -9.40
C ASP A 61 16.81 11.08 -10.54
N GLU A 62 17.52 11.99 -11.23
CA GLU A 62 18.54 11.71 -12.23
C GLU A 62 19.70 10.92 -11.60
N GLU A 63 20.25 11.41 -10.49
CA GLU A 63 21.37 10.75 -9.79
C GLU A 63 20.97 9.33 -9.35
N LYS A 64 19.79 9.18 -8.77
CA LYS A 64 19.26 7.87 -8.36
C LYS A 64 19.10 6.94 -9.56
N TYR A 65 18.59 7.45 -10.68
CA TYR A 65 18.44 6.66 -11.90
C TYR A 65 19.78 6.20 -12.46
N LEU A 66 20.76 7.11 -12.59
CA LEU A 66 22.10 6.79 -13.08
C LEU A 66 22.76 5.70 -12.23
N LYS A 67 22.67 5.80 -10.89
CA LYS A 67 23.16 4.77 -9.96
C LYS A 67 22.49 3.42 -10.20
N THR A 68 21.19 3.38 -10.49
CA THR A 68 20.48 2.14 -10.82
C THR A 68 20.93 1.58 -12.17
N VAL A 69 21.08 2.43 -13.19
CA VAL A 69 21.55 2.02 -14.53
C VAL A 69 22.94 1.42 -14.45
N GLU A 70 23.88 2.03 -13.74
CA GLU A 70 25.24 1.52 -13.56
C GLU A 70 25.26 0.15 -12.85
N LYS A 71 24.48 0.01 -11.77
CA LYS A 71 24.34 -1.26 -11.05
C LYS A 71 23.77 -2.36 -11.97
N ASN A 72 22.73 -2.04 -12.72
CA ASN A 72 22.10 -2.98 -13.64
C ASN A 72 23.02 -3.34 -14.81
N LYS A 73 23.79 -2.39 -15.33
CA LYS A 73 24.80 -2.62 -16.37
C LYS A 73 25.90 -3.56 -15.86
N SER A 74 26.41 -3.32 -14.65
CA SER A 74 27.40 -4.19 -13.99
C SER A 74 26.84 -5.59 -13.76
N ASN A 75 25.63 -5.71 -13.21
CA ASN A 75 24.98 -7.01 -12.99
C ASN A 75 24.68 -7.74 -14.31
N GLY A 76 24.25 -7.02 -15.34
CA GLY A 76 24.03 -7.58 -16.68
C GLY A 76 25.33 -8.13 -17.30
N SER A 77 26.45 -7.41 -17.14
CA SER A 77 27.75 -7.88 -17.63
C SER A 77 28.27 -9.13 -16.92
N LYS A 78 27.90 -9.34 -15.64
CA LYS A 78 28.23 -10.54 -14.86
C LYS A 78 27.38 -11.76 -15.24
N GLY A 79 26.42 -11.58 -16.15
CA GLY A 79 25.42 -12.59 -16.48
C GLY A 79 24.29 -12.61 -15.45
N GLY A 80 23.08 -12.90 -15.91
CA GLY A 80 21.90 -13.03 -15.05
C GLY A 80 21.89 -14.36 -14.30
N ARG A 81 20.96 -15.24 -14.67
CA ARG A 81 20.89 -16.60 -14.10
C ARG A 81 22.27 -17.28 -14.22
N PRO A 82 22.82 -17.86 -13.14
CA PRO A 82 24.04 -18.64 -13.23
C PRO A 82 23.89 -19.68 -14.34
N LYS A 83 24.88 -19.78 -15.24
CA LYS A 83 24.95 -20.91 -16.17
C LYS A 83 25.13 -22.16 -15.31
N LYS A 84 24.06 -22.93 -15.13
CA LYS A 84 24.12 -24.27 -14.54
C LYS A 84 25.11 -25.06 -15.39
N SER A 85 26.24 -25.50 -14.83
CA SER A 85 27.25 -26.25 -15.58
C SER A 85 26.87 -27.72 -15.80
N GLU A 86 25.65 -28.12 -15.47
CA GLU A 86 25.15 -29.48 -15.67
C GLU A 86 23.68 -29.42 -16.12
N GLU A 87 23.35 -30.22 -17.12
CA GLU A 87 22.04 -30.31 -17.76
C GLU A 87 20.90 -30.44 -16.73
N PRO A 88 19.74 -29.81 -16.96
CA PRO A 88 18.63 -29.90 -16.02
C PRO A 88 18.06 -31.33 -15.99
N LYS A 89 18.34 -32.07 -14.92
CA LYS A 89 17.49 -33.22 -14.53
C LYS A 89 16.05 -32.70 -14.40
N GLN A 90 15.13 -33.33 -15.11
CA GLN A 90 13.70 -32.99 -15.06
C GLN A 90 13.19 -33.02 -13.61
N PRO A 91 12.20 -32.17 -13.25
CA PRO A 91 11.67 -32.15 -11.90
C PRO A 91 10.97 -33.49 -11.60
N SER A 92 11.61 -34.33 -10.79
CA SER A 92 10.95 -35.46 -10.15
C SER A 92 9.91 -34.90 -9.19
N GLY A 93 8.66 -35.32 -9.37
CA GLY A 93 7.51 -34.90 -8.58
C GLY A 93 7.76 -34.99 -7.07
N ILE A 94 7.15 -34.04 -6.37
CA ILE A 94 7.06 -33.95 -4.92
C ILE A 94 6.50 -35.27 -4.38
N ILE A 95 7.36 -36.07 -3.76
CA ILE A 95 6.98 -37.16 -2.86
C ILE A 95 7.88 -37.06 -1.64
N GLY A 96 7.27 -36.62 -0.53
CA GLY A 96 7.68 -36.95 0.83
C GLY A 96 9.01 -36.38 1.33
N ILE A 97 8.95 -35.33 2.15
CA ILE A 97 9.23 -35.41 3.59
C ILE A 97 8.95 -34.03 4.19
N LEU A 98 7.94 -34.00 5.06
CA LEU A 98 7.74 -32.98 6.08
C LEU A 98 8.94 -33.03 7.04
N GLU A 99 9.66 -31.91 7.18
CA GLU A 99 10.26 -31.53 8.46
C GLU A 99 10.14 -30.00 8.61
N GLU A 100 9.16 -29.55 9.38
CA GLU A 100 9.26 -28.27 10.11
C GLU A 100 9.78 -28.58 11.54
N PRO A 101 10.30 -27.62 12.31
CA PRO A 101 11.31 -26.59 12.01
C PRO A 101 12.44 -26.63 13.09
N ARG A 102 13.68 -26.23 12.77
CA ARG A 102 14.69 -26.01 13.84
C ARG A 102 14.55 -24.61 14.45
N LYS A 103 14.33 -24.58 15.76
CA LYS A 103 14.26 -23.36 16.59
C LYS A 103 15.60 -22.64 16.63
N ALA A 104 15.51 -21.33 16.85
CA ALA A 104 16.58 -20.34 16.83
C ALA A 104 17.66 -20.55 17.91
N ASP A 105 18.91 -20.26 17.54
CA ASP A 105 19.99 -19.91 18.47
C ASP A 105 20.14 -18.39 18.54
N LYS A 106 20.23 -17.90 19.77
CA LYS A 106 20.45 -16.51 20.15
C LYS A 106 21.95 -16.19 20.27
N ASP A 107 22.21 -14.88 20.37
CA ASP A 107 23.35 -14.21 21.01
C ASP A 107 24.56 -13.81 20.13
N LYS A 108 24.64 -12.53 19.73
CA LYS A 108 25.34 -11.47 20.49
C LYS A 108 25.37 -10.12 19.77
N ASP A 109 24.75 -9.15 20.43
CA ASP A 109 25.15 -7.76 20.67
C ASP A 109 26.06 -7.02 19.69
N LYS A 110 25.55 -5.89 19.18
CA LYS A 110 26.24 -4.60 19.28
C LYS A 110 25.22 -3.47 19.40
N GLU A 111 25.12 -2.95 20.60
CA GLU A 111 24.47 -1.68 20.93
C GLU A 111 25.12 -0.52 20.19
N LYS A 112 24.30 0.45 19.79
CA LYS A 112 24.63 1.87 19.93
C LYS A 112 23.34 2.65 20.13
N GLU A 113 23.07 2.96 21.38
CA GLU A 113 22.15 4.01 21.78
C GLU A 113 22.56 5.35 21.17
N ASN A 114 21.57 6.14 20.79
CA ASN A 114 21.60 7.56 21.10
C ASN A 114 20.17 8.06 21.26
N ASN A 115 19.80 8.22 22.52
CA ASN A 115 18.59 8.87 23.01
C ASN A 115 18.64 10.36 22.66
N LYS A 116 17.60 10.87 21.98
CA LYS A 116 17.13 12.25 22.18
C LYS A 116 15.62 12.27 22.13
N GLU A 117 15.02 12.30 23.32
CA GLU A 117 13.65 12.72 23.54
C GLU A 117 13.45 14.16 23.05
N VAL A 118 12.41 14.38 22.25
CA VAL A 118 11.72 15.67 22.20
C VAL A 118 10.23 15.37 22.28
N LYS A 119 9.66 15.62 23.46
CA LYS A 119 8.23 15.85 23.62
C LYS A 119 7.89 17.16 22.92
N ASN A 120 6.91 17.16 22.02
CA ASN A 120 6.02 18.31 21.85
C ASN A 120 4.67 17.88 21.29
N LYS A 121 3.64 18.24 22.07
CA LYS A 121 2.21 18.14 21.77
C LYS A 121 1.86 19.08 20.63
N TYR A 122 1.40 18.56 19.50
CA TYR A 122 0.51 19.26 18.57
C TYR A 122 -0.42 18.25 17.93
N GLU A 123 -1.58 18.05 18.56
CA GLU A 123 -2.78 17.70 17.83
C GLU A 123 -3.21 18.95 17.05
N HIS A 124 -3.26 18.87 15.72
CA HIS A 124 -4.43 19.30 14.95
C HIS A 124 -4.36 18.85 13.48
N LYS A 125 -5.28 17.95 13.16
CA LYS A 125 -5.92 17.67 11.86
C LYS A 125 -5.00 17.42 10.66
N ILE A 126 -4.63 16.15 10.52
CA ILE A 126 -4.37 15.56 9.20
C ILE A 126 -5.69 15.66 8.39
N PRO A 127 -5.72 16.27 7.20
CA PRO A 127 -6.83 16.06 6.28
C PRO A 127 -6.69 14.63 5.75
N ILE A 128 -7.44 13.71 6.33
CA ILE A 128 -7.78 12.46 5.65
C ILE A 128 -8.93 12.80 4.70
N LEU A 129 -8.96 12.08 3.57
CA LEU A 129 -9.99 12.03 2.52
C LEU A 129 -9.72 12.94 1.31
N LYS A 130 -9.19 12.33 0.23
CA LYS A 130 -9.95 12.06 -1.02
C LYS A 130 -9.18 11.03 -1.88
N GLN A 131 -9.18 9.77 -1.46
CA GLN A 131 -8.72 8.70 -2.37
C GLN A 131 -9.32 7.33 -2.08
N ASP A 132 -10.52 7.22 -1.51
CA ASP A 132 -11.16 5.91 -1.27
C ASP A 132 -12.64 5.85 -1.69
N ASP A 133 -13.20 6.93 -2.23
CA ASP A 133 -14.65 7.01 -2.52
C ASP A 133 -15.04 6.26 -3.80
N GLY A 134 -14.12 6.09 -4.75
CA GLY A 134 -14.39 5.43 -6.04
C GLY A 134 -14.40 3.89 -5.99
N PHE A 135 -13.56 3.30 -5.14
CA PHE A 135 -13.50 1.83 -5.01
C PHE A 135 -14.62 1.30 -4.12
N LEU A 136 -14.84 1.92 -2.94
CA LEU A 136 -15.89 1.49 -2.02
C LEU A 136 -17.31 1.71 -2.59
N SER A 137 -17.49 2.65 -3.51
CA SER A 137 -18.75 2.83 -4.25
C SER A 137 -18.96 1.83 -5.40
N SER A 138 -17.90 1.14 -5.85
CA SER A 138 -17.97 0.13 -6.91
C SER A 138 -18.27 -1.28 -6.40
N ILE A 139 -18.27 -1.48 -5.08
CA ILE A 139 -18.42 -2.77 -4.40
C ILE A 139 -19.85 -2.88 -3.83
N PRO A 140 -20.45 -4.08 -3.74
CA PRO A 140 -21.76 -4.24 -3.13
C PRO A 140 -21.79 -3.74 -1.68
N LEU A 141 -22.91 -3.15 -1.26
CA LEU A 141 -23.05 -2.44 0.02
C LEU A 141 -22.66 -3.30 1.24
N GLU A 142 -22.93 -4.61 1.18
CA GLU A 142 -22.64 -5.57 2.24
C GLU A 142 -21.14 -5.79 2.49
N TRP A 143 -20.32 -5.59 1.45
CA TRP A 143 -18.87 -5.78 1.49
C TRP A 143 -18.12 -4.54 1.97
N ASN A 144 -18.75 -3.37 1.88
CA ASN A 144 -18.14 -2.10 2.26
C ASN A 144 -17.57 -2.09 3.70
N PRO A 145 -18.32 -2.45 4.75
CA PRO A 145 -17.79 -2.42 6.13
C PRO A 145 -16.60 -3.39 6.32
N ILE A 146 -16.60 -4.53 5.62
CA ILE A 146 -15.54 -5.54 5.69
C ILE A 146 -14.25 -5.01 5.06
N ILE A 147 -14.37 -4.42 3.88
CA ILE A 147 -13.24 -3.85 3.14
C ILE A 147 -12.70 -2.62 3.85
N SER A 148 -13.55 -1.74 4.37
CA SER A 148 -13.13 -0.60 5.18
C SER A 148 -12.30 -1.05 6.38
N LYS A 149 -12.78 -2.04 7.14
CA LYS A 149 -12.06 -2.60 8.30
C LYS A 149 -10.68 -3.11 7.93
N TRP A 150 -10.53 -3.78 6.79
CA TRP A 150 -9.23 -4.25 6.30
C TRP A 150 -8.30 -3.10 5.88
N LEU A 151 -8.82 -2.10 5.17
CA LEU A 151 -8.03 -0.95 4.73
C LEU A 151 -7.57 -0.08 5.91
N ASP A 152 -8.41 0.06 6.94
CA ASP A 152 -8.05 0.76 8.18
C ASP A 152 -6.89 0.04 8.89
N PHE A 153 -6.97 -1.29 9.04
CA PHE A 153 -5.87 -2.09 9.60
C PHE A 153 -4.57 -1.93 8.78
N LYS A 154 -4.66 -1.89 7.45
CA LYS A 154 -3.48 -1.63 6.60
C LYS A 154 -2.89 -0.26 6.84
N LYS A 155 -3.72 0.76 6.97
CA LYS A 155 -3.31 2.13 7.24
C LYS A 155 -2.62 2.28 8.59
N GLU A 156 -3.10 1.59 9.64
CA GLU A 156 -2.44 1.54 10.94
C GLU A 156 -1.00 1.01 10.84
N ARG A 157 -0.78 0.03 9.96
CA ARG A 157 0.53 -0.54 9.66
C ARG A 157 1.37 0.27 8.68
N LYS A 158 0.88 1.45 8.24
CA LYS A 158 1.47 2.27 7.17
C LYS A 158 1.61 1.50 5.85
N GLU A 159 0.75 0.52 5.63
CA GLU A 159 0.61 -0.25 4.39
C GLU A 159 -0.58 0.30 3.60
N SER A 160 -0.51 0.25 2.26
CA SER A 160 -1.63 0.64 1.40
C SER A 160 -1.56 -0.04 0.05
N TYR A 161 -2.71 -0.22 -0.58
CA TYR A 161 -2.80 -0.65 -1.97
C TYR A 161 -2.62 0.58 -2.87
N LYS A 162 -1.66 0.50 -3.79
CA LYS A 162 -1.26 1.66 -4.62
C LYS A 162 -2.15 1.88 -5.84
N SER A 163 -2.97 0.89 -6.22
CA SER A 163 -3.77 0.94 -7.45
C SER A 163 -5.14 0.31 -7.26
N PHE A 164 -6.11 0.78 -8.06
CA PHE A 164 -7.45 0.20 -8.15
C PHE A 164 -7.41 -1.28 -8.54
N THR A 165 -6.53 -1.66 -9.46
CA THR A 165 -6.32 -3.06 -9.85
C THR A 165 -5.90 -3.94 -8.66
N SER A 166 -5.00 -3.44 -7.81
CA SER A 166 -4.57 -4.17 -6.61
C SER A 166 -5.70 -4.31 -5.58
N LEU A 167 -6.55 -3.29 -5.44
CA LEU A 167 -7.74 -3.32 -4.60
C LEU A 167 -8.79 -4.31 -5.12
N ASN A 168 -9.04 -4.33 -6.43
CA ASN A 168 -9.92 -5.32 -7.06
C ASN A 168 -9.40 -6.74 -6.85
N ILE A 169 -8.12 -7.01 -7.11
CA ILE A 169 -7.54 -8.35 -6.89
C ILE A 169 -7.66 -8.79 -5.43
N MET A 170 -7.48 -7.86 -4.49
CA MET A 170 -7.69 -8.15 -3.07
C MET A 170 -9.15 -8.52 -2.80
N PHE A 171 -10.10 -7.74 -3.31
CA PHE A 171 -11.53 -8.02 -3.14
C PHE A 171 -11.96 -9.35 -3.78
N GLU A 172 -11.53 -9.63 -5.01
CA GLU A 172 -11.79 -10.91 -5.67
C GLU A 172 -11.20 -12.09 -4.90
N LYS A 173 -10.00 -11.93 -4.32
CA LYS A 173 -9.38 -12.95 -3.47
C LYS A 173 -10.20 -13.18 -2.21
N LEU A 174 -10.73 -12.12 -1.59
CA LEU A 174 -11.59 -12.24 -0.42
C LEU A 174 -12.89 -12.98 -0.76
N LYS A 175 -13.57 -12.59 -1.85
CA LYS A 175 -14.77 -13.29 -2.34
C LYS A 175 -14.53 -14.76 -2.61
N LYS A 176 -13.38 -15.09 -3.22
CA LYS A 176 -13.00 -16.48 -3.46
C LYS A 176 -12.86 -17.27 -2.16
N PHE A 177 -12.21 -16.69 -1.15
CA PHE A 177 -11.99 -17.38 0.13
C PHE A 177 -13.25 -17.50 0.98
N SER A 178 -14.20 -16.60 0.78
CA SER A 178 -15.46 -16.57 1.50
C SER A 178 -16.60 -17.30 0.78
N ASN A 179 -16.34 -17.91 -0.38
CA ASN A 179 -17.39 -18.44 -1.27
C ASN A 179 -18.51 -17.42 -1.54
N GLU A 180 -18.13 -16.15 -1.76
CA GLU A 180 -19.03 -15.01 -2.00
C GLU A 180 -19.95 -14.63 -0.81
N ASP A 181 -19.77 -15.24 0.37
CA ASP A 181 -20.51 -14.88 1.58
C ASP A 181 -19.80 -13.74 2.37
N PRO A 182 -20.45 -12.58 2.56
CA PRO A 182 -19.89 -11.48 3.36
C PRO A 182 -19.57 -11.87 4.81
N ILE A 183 -20.34 -12.76 5.44
CA ILE A 183 -20.14 -13.15 6.83
C ILE A 183 -18.82 -13.90 6.98
N ILE A 184 -18.56 -14.83 6.07
CA ILE A 184 -17.30 -15.58 6.01
C ILE A 184 -16.14 -14.63 5.67
N GLY A 185 -16.38 -13.66 4.77
CA GLY A 185 -15.41 -12.62 4.43
C GLY A 185 -15.00 -11.78 5.64
N LEU A 186 -15.95 -11.42 6.50
CA LEU A 186 -15.68 -10.71 7.75
C LEU A 186 -14.82 -11.55 8.69
N GLU A 187 -15.16 -12.82 8.88
CA GLU A 187 -14.42 -13.74 9.76
C GLU A 187 -12.96 -13.93 9.30
N ILE A 188 -12.73 -14.05 7.98
CA ILE A 188 -11.39 -14.11 7.39
C ILE A 188 -10.56 -12.86 7.74
N ILE A 189 -11.14 -11.68 7.59
CA ILE A 189 -10.48 -10.42 7.90
C ILE A 189 -10.20 -10.32 9.40
N GLU A 190 -11.16 -10.67 10.25
CA GLU A 190 -10.99 -10.64 11.71
C GLU A 190 -9.90 -11.58 12.20
N ASN A 191 -9.87 -12.82 11.70
CA ASN A 191 -8.83 -13.79 12.02
C ASN A 191 -7.43 -13.31 11.59
N SER A 192 -7.36 -12.59 10.47
CA SER A 192 -6.09 -12.03 9.96
C SER A 192 -5.62 -10.85 10.81
N ILE A 193 -6.54 -9.97 11.22
CA ILE A 193 -6.26 -8.82 12.08
C ILE A 193 -5.86 -9.30 13.48
N SER A 194 -6.60 -10.25 14.07
CA SER A 194 -6.31 -10.80 15.40
C SER A 194 -4.95 -11.51 15.46
N SER A 195 -4.57 -12.17 14.36
CA SER A 195 -3.25 -12.80 14.20
C SER A 195 -2.15 -11.84 13.74
N ASN A 196 -2.48 -10.54 13.55
CA ASN A 196 -1.58 -9.50 13.04
C ASN A 196 -0.86 -9.88 11.72
N TYR A 197 -1.56 -10.60 10.84
CA TYR A 197 -1.00 -11.03 9.56
C TYR A 197 -0.96 -9.89 8.54
N SER A 198 0.06 -9.91 7.67
CA SER A 198 0.18 -8.98 6.54
C SER A 198 -0.75 -9.33 5.37
N GLY A 199 -1.50 -10.44 5.45
CA GLY A 199 -2.48 -10.85 4.46
C GLY A 199 -3.55 -11.70 5.12
N PHE A 200 -4.59 -12.03 4.35
CA PHE A 200 -5.66 -12.92 4.78
C PHE A 200 -5.66 -14.23 3.99
N PHE A 201 -6.25 -15.26 4.61
CA PHE A 201 -6.18 -16.64 4.16
C PHE A 201 -7.54 -17.35 4.33
N GLU A 202 -7.75 -18.43 3.57
CA GLU A 202 -8.94 -19.26 3.68
C GLU A 202 -9.10 -19.81 5.11
N LEU A 203 -10.33 -19.82 5.62
CA LEU A 203 -10.62 -20.47 6.88
C LEU A 203 -10.36 -21.97 6.72
N LYS A 204 -9.66 -22.56 7.68
CA LYS A 204 -9.48 -24.02 7.71
C LYS A 204 -10.82 -24.65 8.03
N ASN A 205 -11.41 -25.36 7.06
CA ASN A 205 -12.54 -26.24 7.31
C ASN A 205 -12.08 -27.35 8.27
N ASN A 206 -12.37 -27.19 9.56
CA ASN A 206 -12.35 -28.32 10.47
C ASN A 206 -13.54 -29.22 10.11
N GLN A 207 -13.33 -30.19 9.20
CA GLN A 207 -14.20 -31.35 9.10
C GLN A 207 -14.00 -32.25 10.32
N ASN A 208 -14.30 -31.74 11.51
CA ASN A 208 -14.47 -32.48 12.75
C ASN A 208 -15.32 -31.63 13.69
N GLY A 209 -16.62 -31.93 13.73
CA GLY A 209 -17.56 -31.34 14.69
C GLY A 209 -18.78 -30.72 14.02
N THR A 210 -19.71 -31.57 13.59
CA THR A 210 -21.13 -31.20 13.57
C THR A 210 -21.55 -30.67 14.95
N ASP A 211 -22.41 -29.67 14.92
CA ASP A 211 -23.14 -29.06 16.05
C ASP A 211 -22.35 -28.15 17.00
N LYS A 212 -22.41 -26.84 16.71
CA LYS A 212 -23.01 -25.81 17.59
C LYS A 212 -22.66 -24.40 17.10
N LEU A 213 -23.54 -23.76 16.34
CA LEU A 213 -23.86 -22.33 16.54
C LEU A 213 -25.18 -21.89 15.88
N SER A 214 -26.24 -22.68 15.98
CA SER A 214 -27.60 -22.15 15.83
C SER A 214 -28.15 -21.79 17.21
N ASN A 215 -27.71 -20.69 17.81
CA ASN A 215 -28.38 -20.04 18.96
C ASN A 215 -27.64 -18.73 19.35
N SER A 216 -27.75 -17.68 18.54
CA SER A 216 -27.52 -16.30 19.07
C SER A 216 -28.25 -15.18 18.30
N THR A 217 -29.06 -15.48 17.28
CA THR A 217 -29.81 -14.45 16.52
C THR A 217 -31.31 -14.39 16.81
N ASN A 218 -31.83 -15.19 17.75
CA ASN A 218 -33.27 -15.18 18.10
C ASN A 218 -33.62 -14.50 19.45
N LYS A 219 -32.80 -13.55 19.92
CA LYS A 219 -33.08 -12.80 21.16
C LYS A 219 -33.25 -11.28 21.03
N ILE A 220 -33.28 -10.71 19.82
CA ILE A 220 -33.44 -9.25 19.65
C ILE A 220 -34.73 -8.85 18.92
N THR A 221 -35.48 -9.77 18.29
CA THR A 221 -36.75 -9.46 17.59
C THR A 221 -38.00 -10.07 18.24
N ARG A 222 -38.05 -10.11 19.58
CA ARG A 222 -39.29 -10.42 20.34
C ARG A 222 -39.65 -9.40 21.42
N ASN A 223 -39.15 -8.18 21.34
CA ASN A 223 -39.46 -7.14 22.34
C ASN A 223 -40.09 -5.85 21.76
N ALA A 224 -40.73 -5.95 20.58
CA ALA A 224 -41.37 -4.79 19.95
C ALA A 224 -42.85 -4.99 19.57
N ASN A 225 -43.52 -6.08 19.99
CA ASN A 225 -44.92 -6.35 19.62
C ASN A 225 -45.80 -6.80 20.80
N ASP A 226 -45.66 -6.18 21.99
CA ASP A 226 -46.68 -6.32 23.04
C ASP A 226 -46.88 -5.01 23.82
N LYS A 227 -47.39 -4.00 23.12
CA LYS A 227 -48.08 -2.85 23.70
C LYS A 227 -49.25 -2.45 22.81
N SER A 228 -50.34 -3.21 22.89
CA SER A 228 -51.72 -2.74 22.73
C SER A 228 -52.65 -3.95 22.82
N ILE A 229 -53.38 -4.09 23.93
CA ILE A 229 -54.82 -4.41 24.00
C ILE A 229 -55.23 -4.38 25.49
N TYR A 230 -56.01 -3.35 25.81
CA TYR A 230 -57.03 -3.17 26.86
C TYR A 230 -57.07 -4.09 28.09
N CYS A 231 -56.98 -3.49 29.28
CA CYS A 231 -58.11 -3.26 30.21
C CYS A 231 -57.77 -2.07 31.13
#